data_AF-A0A950KIU2-F1
#
_entry.id   AF-A0A950KIU2-F1
#
_cell.length_a   1.000
_cell.length_b   1.000
_cell.length_c   1.000
_cell.angle_alpha   90.00
_cell.angle_beta   90.00
_cell.angle_gamma   90.00
#
_symmetry.space_group_name_H-M   'P 1'
#
loop_
_entity.id
_entity.type
_entity.pdbx_description
1 polymer ?
#
loop_
_entity_poly.entity_id
_entity_poly.type
_entity_poly.pdbx_seq_one_letter_code
_entity_poly.pdbx_strand_id
1 'polypeptide(L)'
;QTPVIPRQGRLSPDQRYEWRIDDAHDPVRHELVEVGSQRVLATVKDYFYDQGHALAVRHAQGAGVYWNDQSSLVALDEFNYRRAGRLYLFWIQNGKARPIPFDGLITPPAGAAEARFCVRHGWESATRLSIRLAAQLSSGEVISKGYLIDVSDPTHPKIQPEP
;
A
#
# COMPACT_ATOMS: atom_id res chain seq x y z
N GLN A 1 11.04 23.71 2.71
CA GLN A 1 10.44 22.35 2.69
C GLN A 1 10.44 21.90 1.24
N THR A 2 11.13 20.82 0.93
CA THR A 2 11.09 20.24 -0.42
C THR A 2 9.71 19.60 -0.61
N PRO A 3 8.95 19.94 -1.66
CA PRO A 3 7.64 19.35 -1.89
C PRO A 3 7.80 17.84 -2.09
N VAL A 4 7.05 17.05 -1.31
CA VAL A 4 6.93 15.61 -1.49
C VAL A 4 6.12 15.38 -2.75
N ILE A 5 6.79 15.04 -3.86
CA ILE A 5 6.13 14.65 -5.10
C ILE A 5 5.65 13.21 -4.90
N PRO A 6 4.34 12.91 -4.97
CA PRO A 6 3.88 11.53 -4.99
C PRO A 6 4.43 10.88 -6.24
N ARG A 7 5.49 10.06 -6.10
CA ARG A 7 6.03 9.28 -7.22
C ARG A 7 5.08 8.12 -7.48
N GLN A 8 4.04 8.40 -8.24
CA GLN A 8 3.22 7.38 -8.87
C GLN A 8 4.09 6.67 -9.90
N GLY A 9 4.53 5.46 -9.58
CA GLY A 9 5.41 4.69 -10.45
C GLY A 9 5.61 3.30 -9.89
N ARG A 10 5.46 2.30 -10.76
CA ARG A 10 5.71 0.90 -10.39
C ARG A 10 7.19 0.66 -10.07
N LEU A 11 8.09 1.44 -10.69
CA LEU A 11 9.54 1.39 -10.50
C LEU A 11 10.00 2.19 -9.27
N SER A 12 10.97 1.64 -8.54
CA SER A 12 11.67 2.34 -7.46
C SER A 12 12.50 3.52 -7.99
N PRO A 13 12.80 4.54 -7.16
CA PRO A 13 13.64 5.67 -7.53
C PRO A 13 15.00 5.31 -8.13
N ASP A 14 15.63 4.25 -7.62
CA ASP A 14 16.91 3.72 -8.13
C ASP A 14 16.74 2.71 -9.27
N GLN A 15 15.51 2.46 -9.71
CA GLN A 15 15.12 1.50 -10.76
C GLN A 15 15.53 0.04 -10.49
N ARG A 16 15.89 -0.29 -9.26
CA ARG A 16 16.26 -1.66 -8.89
C ARG A 16 15.07 -2.57 -8.70
N TYR A 17 13.90 -2.01 -8.37
CA TYR A 17 12.70 -2.76 -8.06
C TYR A 17 11.48 -2.27 -8.83
N GLU A 18 10.53 -3.16 -9.07
CA GLU A 18 9.29 -2.86 -9.79
C GLU A 18 8.10 -3.62 -9.18
N TRP A 19 6.93 -2.98 -9.08
CA TRP A 19 5.66 -3.66 -8.84
C TRP A 19 4.96 -4.03 -10.15
N ARG A 20 4.90 -5.32 -10.44
CA ARG A 20 4.24 -5.89 -11.61
C ARG A 20 2.89 -6.48 -11.27
N ILE A 21 2.07 -6.63 -12.30
CA ILE A 21 0.85 -7.43 -12.23
C ILE A 21 1.12 -8.71 -12.98
N ASP A 22 0.92 -9.82 -12.30
CA ASP A 22 0.85 -11.14 -12.90
C ASP A 22 -0.62 -11.54 -12.99
N ASP A 23 -1.16 -11.45 -14.20
CA ASP A 23 -2.54 -11.77 -14.55
C ASP A 23 -2.69 -13.15 -15.20
N ALA A 24 -1.62 -13.96 -15.24
CA ALA A 24 -1.66 -15.33 -15.71
C ALA A 24 -2.23 -16.30 -14.65
N HIS A 25 -2.44 -15.80 -13.44
CA HIS A 25 -2.95 -16.57 -12.31
C HIS A 25 -4.25 -15.97 -11.74
N ASP A 26 -5.04 -16.83 -11.11
CA ASP A 26 -6.17 -16.47 -10.26
C ASP A 26 -5.82 -16.81 -8.78
N PRO A 27 -5.88 -15.85 -7.85
CA PRO A 27 -6.12 -14.41 -8.07
C PRO A 27 -4.99 -13.72 -8.85
N VAL A 28 -5.31 -12.60 -9.51
CA VAL A 28 -4.32 -11.67 -10.05
C VAL A 28 -3.38 -11.26 -8.93
N ARG A 29 -2.08 -11.25 -9.23
CA ARG A 29 -1.03 -10.99 -8.24
C ARG A 29 -0.36 -9.66 -8.49
N HIS A 30 -0.07 -8.98 -7.40
CA HIS A 30 0.93 -7.93 -7.38
C HIS A 30 2.27 -8.57 -7.00
N GLU A 31 3.29 -8.35 -7.81
CA GLU A 31 4.63 -8.90 -7.58
C GLU A 31 5.65 -7.78 -7.48
N LEU A 32 6.35 -7.72 -6.35
CA LEU A 32 7.52 -6.87 -6.18
C LEU A 32 8.73 -7.63 -6.72
N VAL A 33 9.34 -7.15 -7.79
CA VAL A 33 10.45 -7.82 -8.47
C VAL A 33 11.74 -7.00 -8.41
N GLU A 34 12.88 -7.67 -8.41
CA GLU A 34 14.19 -7.07 -8.65
C GLU A 34 14.46 -7.04 -10.17
N VAL A 35 14.62 -5.84 -10.74
CA VAL A 35 14.62 -5.63 -12.20
C VAL A 35 15.78 -6.33 -12.89
N GLY A 36 17.00 -6.28 -12.34
CA GLY A 36 18.17 -6.89 -12.98
C GLY A 36 18.12 -8.43 -13.02
N SER A 37 17.55 -9.07 -11.99
CA SER A 37 17.52 -10.53 -11.84
C SER A 37 16.18 -11.15 -12.20
N GLN A 38 15.13 -10.34 -12.36
CA GLN A 38 13.73 -10.77 -12.50
C GLN A 38 13.20 -11.59 -11.30
N ARG A 39 13.90 -11.56 -10.16
CA ARG A 39 13.52 -12.31 -8.97
C ARG A 39 12.35 -11.65 -8.26
N VAL A 40 11.28 -12.41 -8.00
CA VAL A 40 10.15 -11.99 -7.16
C VAL A 40 10.60 -11.94 -5.69
N LEU A 41 10.43 -10.79 -5.05
CA LEU A 41 10.77 -10.53 -3.65
C LEU A 41 9.56 -10.62 -2.72
N ALA A 42 8.38 -10.23 -3.21
CA ALA A 42 7.11 -10.36 -2.49
C ALA A 42 5.94 -10.51 -3.47
N THR A 43 4.88 -11.16 -3.01
CA THR A 43 3.64 -11.35 -3.76
C THR A 43 2.45 -10.99 -2.88
N VAL A 44 1.55 -10.18 -3.40
CA VAL A 44 0.26 -9.82 -2.82
C VAL A 44 -0.85 -10.38 -3.72
N LYS A 45 -1.90 -10.95 -3.12
CA LYS A 45 -2.93 -11.76 -3.80
C LYS A 45 -4.32 -11.35 -3.34
N ASP A 46 -4.98 -10.45 -4.08
CA ASP A 46 -6.26 -9.88 -3.60
C ASP A 46 -7.35 -9.72 -4.68
N TYR A 47 -7.07 -9.93 -5.97
CA TYR A 47 -8.07 -9.74 -7.03
C TYR A 47 -8.46 -11.07 -7.71
N PHE A 48 -9.59 -11.63 -7.30
CA PHE A 48 -10.14 -12.89 -7.79
C PHE A 48 -11.00 -12.71 -9.04
N TYR A 49 -11.11 -13.75 -9.86
CA TYR A 49 -11.86 -13.71 -11.13
C TYR A 49 -13.38 -13.80 -10.96
N ASP A 50 -13.90 -13.74 -9.74
CA ASP A 50 -15.34 -13.84 -9.43
C ASP A 50 -16.22 -12.87 -10.24
N GLN A 51 -15.65 -11.75 -10.68
CA GLN A 51 -16.34 -10.73 -11.50
C GLN A 51 -15.80 -10.63 -12.93
N GLY A 52 -15.00 -11.60 -13.36
CA GLY A 52 -14.33 -11.66 -14.65
C GLY A 52 -12.87 -11.20 -14.60
N HIS A 53 -12.01 -11.91 -15.33
CA HIS A 53 -10.57 -11.66 -15.42
C HIS A 53 -10.23 -10.20 -15.77
N ALA A 54 -10.85 -9.65 -16.80
CA ALA A 54 -10.59 -8.26 -17.24
C ALA A 54 -10.89 -7.23 -16.14
N LEU A 55 -11.91 -7.45 -15.32
CA LEU A 55 -12.25 -6.55 -14.21
C LEU A 55 -11.27 -6.70 -13.05
N ALA A 56 -10.85 -7.93 -12.72
CA ALA A 56 -9.82 -8.19 -11.72
C ALA A 56 -8.49 -7.52 -12.10
N VAL A 57 -8.06 -7.66 -13.36
CA VAL A 57 -6.84 -7.01 -13.88
C VAL A 57 -6.96 -5.49 -13.83
N ARG A 58 -8.10 -4.93 -14.26
CA ARG A 58 -8.35 -3.48 -14.17
C ARG A 58 -8.26 -2.97 -12.73
N HIS A 59 -8.77 -3.75 -11.78
CA HIS A 59 -8.69 -3.39 -10.37
C HIS A 59 -7.26 -3.42 -9.85
N ALA A 60 -6.51 -4.49 -10.14
CA ALA A 60 -5.08 -4.56 -9.84
C ALA A 60 -4.29 -3.40 -10.47
N GLN A 61 -4.61 -3.03 -11.71
CA GLN A 61 -3.94 -1.94 -12.42
C GLN A 61 -4.08 -0.58 -11.75
N GLY A 62 -5.17 -0.35 -11.02
CA GLY A 62 -5.39 0.91 -10.33
C GLY A 62 -4.69 1.05 -8.99
N ALA A 63 -4.06 -0.01 -8.46
CA ALA A 63 -3.33 0.08 -7.20
C ALA A 63 -2.23 1.16 -7.25
N GLY A 64 -2.16 1.98 -6.20
CA GLY A 64 -1.13 2.99 -6.02
C GLY A 64 0.15 2.36 -5.45
N VAL A 65 1.30 2.74 -5.98
CA VAL A 65 2.61 2.31 -5.51
C VAL A 65 3.40 3.53 -5.06
N TYR A 66 3.89 3.51 -3.83
CA TYR A 66 4.54 4.65 -3.18
C TYR A 66 5.89 4.25 -2.62
N TRP A 67 6.96 4.70 -3.25
CA TRP A 67 8.33 4.47 -2.85
C TRP A 67 8.86 5.58 -1.95
N ASN A 68 9.65 5.24 -0.94
CA ASN A 68 10.50 6.24 -0.30
C ASN A 68 11.67 6.62 -1.23
N ASP A 69 12.32 7.74 -0.92
CA ASP A 69 13.44 8.27 -1.71
C ASP A 69 14.64 7.31 -1.82
N GLN A 70 14.83 6.45 -0.82
CA GLN A 70 15.93 5.49 -0.74
C GLN A 70 15.63 4.13 -1.40
N SER A 71 14.44 3.92 -1.98
CA SER A 71 14.03 2.63 -2.55
C SER A 71 14.08 1.45 -1.55
N SER A 72 14.05 1.75 -0.27
CA SER A 72 14.13 0.76 0.83
C SER A 72 12.77 0.45 1.45
N LEU A 73 11.77 1.30 1.20
CA LEU A 73 10.41 1.12 1.67
C LEU A 73 9.43 1.39 0.54
N VAL A 74 8.36 0.60 0.50
CA VAL A 74 7.28 0.75 -0.47
C VAL A 74 5.93 0.46 0.16
N ALA A 75 4.94 1.27 -0.20
CA ALA A 75 3.55 1.00 0.10
C ALA A 75 2.79 0.65 -1.19
N LEU A 76 1.99 -0.41 -1.15
CA LEU A 76 1.01 -0.78 -2.17
C LEU A 76 -0.37 -0.49 -1.59
N ASP A 77 -1.01 0.55 -2.12
CA ASP A 77 -2.38 0.94 -1.79
C ASP A 77 -3.30 0.33 -2.84
N GLU A 78 -4.06 -0.70 -2.46
CA GLU A 78 -5.04 -1.29 -3.34
C GLU A 78 -6.20 -0.34 -3.55
N PHE A 79 -6.04 0.52 -4.55
CA PHE A 79 -7.12 1.29 -5.08
C PHE A 79 -8.13 0.34 -5.72
N ASN A 80 -9.41 0.52 -5.44
CA ASN A 80 -10.39 0.83 -6.50
C ASN A 80 -11.82 0.67 -6.02
N TYR A 81 -12.60 1.75 -6.11
CA TYR A 81 -14.07 1.82 -6.31
C TYR A 81 -15.03 1.05 -5.38
N ARG A 82 -14.57 0.05 -4.64
CA ARG A 82 -15.30 -0.83 -3.72
C ARG A 82 -14.47 -0.96 -2.45
N ARG A 83 -14.71 -0.06 -1.51
CA ARG A 83 -15.05 -0.30 -0.09
C ARG A 83 -14.28 -1.36 0.75
N ALA A 84 -13.21 -2.00 0.25
CA ALA A 84 -12.47 -3.09 0.91
C ALA A 84 -10.97 -3.21 0.53
N GLY A 85 -10.38 -2.19 -0.13
CA GLY A 85 -8.95 -2.22 -0.51
C GLY A 85 -8.02 -2.23 0.71
N ARG A 86 -6.88 -2.93 0.58
CA ARG A 86 -5.86 -3.06 1.63
C ARG A 86 -4.65 -2.17 1.36
N LEU A 87 -3.95 -1.82 2.44
CA LEU A 87 -2.69 -1.11 2.37
C LEU A 87 -1.58 -2.06 2.83
N TYR A 88 -0.64 -2.37 1.94
CA TYR A 88 0.52 -3.19 2.23
C TYR A 88 1.76 -2.33 2.34
N LEU A 89 2.59 -2.58 3.34
CA LEU A 89 3.89 -1.94 3.50
C LEU A 89 4.99 -3.00 3.46
N PHE A 90 6.07 -2.72 2.72
CA PHE A 90 7.22 -3.59 2.64
C PHE A 90 8.50 -2.83 2.93
N TRP A 91 9.37 -3.48 3.69
CA TRP A 91 10.76 -3.09 3.89
C TRP A 91 11.69 -3.99 3.09
N ILE A 92 12.56 -3.37 2.30
CA ILE A 92 13.52 -4.06 1.45
C ILE A 92 14.91 -3.92 2.07
N GLN A 93 15.49 -5.05 2.47
CA GLN A 93 16.84 -5.12 3.02
C GLN A 93 17.54 -6.39 2.54
N ASN A 94 18.81 -6.26 2.15
CA ASN A 94 19.65 -7.40 1.71
C ASN A 94 18.99 -8.24 0.61
N GLY A 95 18.34 -7.59 -0.35
CA GLY A 95 17.67 -8.25 -1.47
C GLY A 95 16.48 -9.13 -1.06
N LYS A 96 15.83 -8.82 0.07
CA LYS A 96 14.59 -9.44 0.54
C LYS A 96 13.58 -8.36 0.87
N ALA A 97 12.33 -8.56 0.49
CA ALA A 97 11.20 -7.76 0.96
C ALA A 97 10.56 -8.44 2.17
N ARG A 98 10.28 -7.66 3.21
CA ARG A 98 9.58 -8.11 4.41
C ARG A 98 8.32 -7.27 4.60
N PRO A 99 7.15 -7.88 4.79
CA PRO A 99 5.95 -7.12 5.12
C PRO A 99 6.14 -6.43 6.46
N ILE A 100 5.72 -5.18 6.55
CA ILE A 100 5.61 -4.43 7.79
C ILE A 100 4.18 -4.67 8.30
N PRO A 101 4.01 -5.26 9.50
CA PRO A 101 2.67 -5.48 10.04
C PRO A 101 2.00 -4.12 10.24
N PHE A 102 0.93 -3.89 9.48
CA PHE A 102 0.13 -2.67 9.58
C PHE A 102 -1.26 -2.93 10.16
N ASP A 103 -1.75 -4.16 10.00
CA ASP A 103 -3.04 -4.61 10.53
C ASP A 103 -3.08 -4.48 12.05
N GLY A 104 -4.17 -3.90 12.55
CA GLY A 104 -4.43 -3.77 14.00
C GLY A 104 -3.75 -2.58 14.67
N LEU A 105 -2.85 -1.84 14.01
CA LEU A 105 -2.23 -0.65 14.60
C LEU A 105 -3.17 0.55 14.69
N ILE A 106 -4.12 0.66 13.75
CA ILE A 106 -5.23 1.60 13.81
C ILE A 106 -6.51 0.78 13.78
N THR A 107 -7.27 0.82 14.86
CA THR A 107 -8.57 0.17 14.91
C THR A 107 -9.61 1.05 14.21
N PRO A 108 -10.34 0.52 13.21
CA PRO A 108 -11.52 1.19 12.70
C PRO A 108 -12.51 1.54 13.81
N PRO A 109 -13.31 2.62 13.66
CA PRO A 109 -14.34 2.96 14.63
C PRO A 109 -15.31 1.80 14.85
N ALA A 110 -15.77 1.62 16.09
CA ALA A 110 -16.82 0.66 16.38
C ALA A 110 -18.08 1.00 15.56
N GLY A 111 -18.71 -0.03 14.97
CA GLY A 111 -19.88 0.16 14.10
C GLY A 111 -19.56 0.70 12.71
N ALA A 112 -18.29 0.71 12.30
CA ALA A 112 -17.93 0.89 10.89
C ALA A 112 -18.51 -0.26 10.07
N ALA A 113 -19.41 0.06 9.14
CA ALA A 113 -19.84 -0.88 8.10
C ALA A 113 -18.69 -1.10 7.11
N GLU A 114 -17.91 -0.05 6.87
CA GLU A 114 -16.77 -0.05 5.95
C GLU A 114 -15.64 0.81 6.53
N ALA A 115 -14.40 0.35 6.38
CA ALA A 115 -13.22 1.11 6.77
C ALA A 115 -12.04 0.74 5.88
N ARG A 116 -11.24 1.75 5.50
CA ARG A 116 -10.05 1.56 4.68
C ARG A 116 -8.93 2.51 5.02
N PHE A 117 -7.71 2.08 4.77
CA PHE A 117 -6.54 2.93 4.77
C PHE A 117 -6.14 3.25 3.34
N CYS A 118 -5.80 4.50 3.07
CA CYS A 118 -5.23 4.92 1.80
C CYS A 118 -4.03 5.85 2.02
N VAL A 119 -3.07 5.82 1.12
CA VAL A 119 -1.93 6.74 1.13
C VAL A 119 -2.40 8.13 0.71
N ARG A 120 -2.06 9.16 1.50
CA ARG A 120 -2.51 10.53 1.27
C ARG A 120 -1.51 11.33 0.44
N HIS A 121 -0.31 11.53 0.98
CA HIS A 121 0.76 12.30 0.33
C HIS A 121 1.98 11.45 -0.07
N GLY A 122 1.96 10.15 0.23
CA GLY A 122 3.16 9.31 0.14
C GLY A 122 4.07 9.52 1.36
N TRP A 123 5.36 9.35 1.13
CA TRP A 123 6.39 9.40 2.17
C TRP A 123 6.77 10.84 2.51
N GLU A 124 6.49 11.29 3.74
CA GLU A 124 6.86 12.61 4.25
C GLU A 124 8.34 12.71 4.64
N SER A 125 8.97 11.57 4.89
CA SER A 125 10.41 11.42 5.06
C SER A 125 10.82 9.99 4.71
N ALA A 126 12.12 9.69 4.77
CA ALA A 126 12.67 8.36 4.48
C ALA A 126 11.94 7.20 5.18
N THR A 127 11.37 7.42 6.38
CA THR A 127 10.69 6.40 7.18
C THR A 127 9.26 6.76 7.59
N ARG A 128 8.68 7.85 7.08
CA ARG A 128 7.35 8.31 7.53
C ARG A 128 6.37 8.38 6.38
N LEU A 129 5.27 7.64 6.47
CA LEU A 129 4.22 7.55 5.45
C LEU A 129 2.94 8.21 5.95
N SER A 130 2.42 9.16 5.19
CA SER A 130 1.13 9.80 5.45
C SER A 130 -0.01 8.96 4.88
N ILE A 131 -0.91 8.51 5.74
CA ILE A 131 -2.07 7.71 5.41
C ILE A 131 -3.35 8.34 5.93
N ARG A 132 -4.49 7.87 5.44
CA ARG A 132 -5.82 8.26 5.90
C ARG A 132 -6.67 7.03 6.14
N LEU A 133 -7.34 7.00 7.30
CA LEU A 133 -8.49 6.14 7.54
C LEU A 133 -9.74 6.84 7.01
N ALA A 134 -10.42 6.21 6.06
CA ALA A 134 -11.75 6.59 5.62
C ALA A 134 -12.72 5.46 6.02
N ALA A 135 -13.75 5.79 6.79
CA ALA A 135 -14.73 4.83 7.26
C ALA A 135 -16.16 5.35 7.09
N GLN A 136 -17.09 4.45 6.80
CA GLN A 136 -18.52 4.72 6.83
C GLN A 136 -19.14 3.88 7.96
N LEU A 137 -19.80 4.54 8.90
CA LEU A 137 -20.55 3.89 9.97
C LEU A 137 -21.86 3.30 9.43
N SER A 138 -22.40 2.30 10.13
CA SER A 138 -23.72 1.73 9.80
C SER A 138 -24.87 2.75 9.83
N SER A 139 -24.68 3.88 10.53
CA SER A 139 -25.61 5.02 10.51
C SER A 139 -25.59 5.83 9.20
N GLY A 140 -24.60 5.58 8.33
CA GLY A 140 -24.31 6.35 7.13
C GLY A 140 -23.29 7.48 7.31
N GLU A 141 -22.92 7.81 8.56
CA GLU A 141 -21.91 8.82 8.88
C GLU A 141 -20.54 8.45 8.28
N VAL A 142 -19.83 9.44 7.74
CA VAL A 142 -18.49 9.26 7.16
C VAL A 142 -17.44 9.87 8.08
N ILE A 143 -16.45 9.07 8.44
CA ILE A 143 -15.29 9.46 9.25
C ILE A 143 -14.05 9.46 8.36
N SER A 144 -13.26 10.53 8.46
CA SER A 144 -11.96 10.65 7.79
C SER A 144 -10.91 11.15 8.79
N LYS A 145 -9.87 10.35 9.05
CA LYS A 145 -8.77 10.69 9.98
C LYS A 145 -7.41 10.46 9.34
N GLY A 146 -6.50 11.42 9.46
CA GLY A 146 -5.12 11.31 8.99
C GLY A 146 -4.20 10.68 10.04
N TYR A 147 -3.22 9.92 9.59
CA TYR A 147 -2.19 9.33 10.45
C TYR A 147 -0.84 9.35 9.76
N LEU A 148 0.19 9.54 10.56
CA LEU A 148 1.58 9.35 10.16
C LEU A 148 2.08 8.02 10.73
N ILE A 149 2.51 7.12 9.84
CA ILE A 149 3.18 5.88 10.23
C ILE A 149 4.68 6.12 10.16
N ASP A 150 5.38 5.94 11.27
CA ASP A 150 6.84 5.92 11.34
C ASP A 150 7.34 4.48 11.40
N VAL A 151 8.03 4.07 10.35
CA VAL A 151 8.62 2.73 10.18
C VAL A 151 10.14 2.76 10.36
N SER A 152 10.68 3.71 11.13
CA SER A 152 12.10 3.74 11.50
C SER A 152 12.55 2.45 12.20
N ASP A 153 11.64 1.81 12.94
CA ASP A 153 11.70 0.39 13.27
C ASP A 153 10.57 -0.34 12.51
N PRO A 154 10.87 -1.03 11.38
CA PRO A 154 9.87 -1.76 10.60
C PRO A 154 9.20 -2.92 11.36
N THR A 155 9.75 -3.36 12.50
CA THR A 155 9.16 -4.41 13.33
C THR A 155 8.19 -3.87 14.37
N HIS A 156 8.35 -2.59 14.75
CA HIS A 156 7.47 -1.89 15.69
C HIS A 156 7.10 -0.51 15.14
N PRO A 157 6.33 -0.45 14.04
CA PRO A 157 5.90 0.82 13.46
C PRO A 157 5.11 1.64 14.48
N LYS A 158 5.40 2.94 14.54
CA LYS A 158 4.72 3.89 15.42
C LYS A 158 3.68 4.66 14.63
N ILE A 159 2.55 4.94 15.26
CA ILE A 159 1.45 5.68 14.63
C ILE A 159 1.13 6.93 15.43
N GLN A 160 0.97 8.03 14.71
CA GLN A 160 0.60 9.32 15.28
C GLN A 160 -0.60 9.86 14.50
N PRO A 161 -1.65 10.36 15.17
CA PRO A 161 -2.68 11.14 14.48
C PRO A 161 -2.05 12.37 13.82
N GLU A 162 -2.45 12.66 12.59
CA GLU A 162 -2.12 13.94 11.97
C GLU A 162 -3.02 15.05 12.58
N PRO A 163 -2.49 16.27 12.75
CA PRO A 163 -3.29 17.43 13.19
C PRO A 163 -4.36 17.84 12.17
#